data_AF-A0A351WUL6-F1
#
_entry.id   AF-A0A351WUL6-F1
#
_cell.length_a   1.000
_cell.length_b   1.000
_cell.length_c   1.000
_cell.angle_alpha   90.00
_cell.angle_beta   90.00
_cell.angle_gamma   90.00
#
_symmetry.space_group_name_H-M   'P 1'
#
loop_
_entity.id
_entity.type
_entity.pdbx_description
1 polymer ?
#
loop_
_entity_poly.entity_id
_entity_poly.type
_entity_poly.pdbx_seq_one_letter_code
_entity_poly.pdbx_strand_id
1 'polypeptide(L)'
;MGKSNRGASVLRCDRKATSGGLDAGTFSPKFKLFPFLLLALFGVLLLFPLAGVAAEEDPVADGLKKKAQQAFLAGRYAEAAAGNLEIAAKHPDSEARRYAVQMLGTLYENNLVDVGKAIKWHREFLDRYADPQQVPFYKEKLATLQKLLHQEQAFATYQTIRFANEGDEVMVAKFEALMARHPDFLLKAEVQRELGYAYARLDKRQESYQAFRNLSSSAGAQFSVDDRLAGQKAGRHWQLTRAWGGIAWSIVAILWVAVFLMKPWQRMTRASIRTFLILAALWLLLSAARIPSFYAIDTSGDEFLFPDAAVYIAAAINLPVLCWLLLLTRGEFWRKRPRALRWLSPVLTLLMTTSVCYLFLIHQPNGAKILDAFGAKYRHWAEEWQTPPAGGPTRPPLPRSGE
;
A
#
# COMPACT_ATOMS: atom_id res chain seq x y z
N MET A 1 30.58 33.37 4.46
CA MET A 1 30.26 34.50 3.55
C MET A 1 30.08 33.95 2.15
N GLY A 2 29.00 34.34 1.44
CA GLY A 2 28.71 33.93 0.04
C GLY A 2 27.47 33.03 -0.04
N LYS A 3 26.25 33.59 0.12
CA LYS A 3 25.33 34.09 -0.92
C LYS A 3 24.48 33.00 -1.61
N SER A 4 23.28 32.90 -1.06
CA SER A 4 22.00 32.44 -1.62
C SER A 4 21.77 32.84 -3.08
N ASN A 5 21.22 31.92 -3.87
CA ASN A 5 20.37 32.25 -5.02
C ASN A 5 19.19 31.27 -5.10
N ARG A 6 17.98 31.80 -4.88
CA ARG A 6 16.69 31.16 -5.15
C ARG A 6 16.30 31.48 -6.59
N GLY A 7 15.94 30.46 -7.37
CA GLY A 7 15.27 30.61 -8.66
C GLY A 7 13.81 30.19 -8.51
N ALA A 8 12.90 31.16 -8.59
CA ALA A 8 11.45 30.96 -8.65
C ALA A 8 11.02 30.91 -10.12
N SER A 9 10.33 29.85 -10.54
CA SER A 9 9.71 29.74 -11.86
C SER A 9 8.24 30.14 -11.81
N VAL A 10 7.94 31.18 -12.58
CA VAL A 10 6.64 31.82 -12.79
C VAL A 10 5.74 30.93 -13.65
N LEU A 11 4.53 30.61 -13.15
CA LEU A 11 3.45 30.00 -13.93
C LEU A 11 2.67 31.09 -14.67
N ARG A 12 2.66 30.97 -15.99
CA ARG A 12 1.98 31.82 -16.98
C ARG A 12 0.62 31.18 -17.27
N CYS A 13 -0.49 31.83 -16.92
CA CYS A 13 -1.83 31.45 -17.39
C CYS A 13 -2.23 32.38 -18.53
N ASP A 14 -2.28 31.84 -19.74
CA ASP A 14 -2.82 32.51 -20.92
C ASP A 14 -4.35 32.57 -20.86
N ARG A 15 -4.84 33.80 -21.05
CA ARG A 15 -6.25 34.18 -21.13
C ARG A 15 -6.61 34.28 -22.61
N LYS A 16 -7.43 33.36 -23.13
CA LYS A 16 -8.01 33.48 -24.48
C LYS A 16 -9.45 33.99 -24.40
N ALA A 17 -9.67 35.03 -25.20
CA ALA A 17 -10.91 35.76 -25.37
C ALA A 17 -11.95 34.96 -26.15
N THR A 18 -13.21 35.14 -25.79
CA THR A 18 -14.34 35.03 -26.70
C THR A 18 -15.22 36.26 -26.56
N SER A 19 -15.36 36.94 -27.69
CA SER A 19 -16.22 38.06 -28.00
C SER A 19 -17.68 37.64 -28.07
N GLY A 20 -18.56 38.47 -27.52
CA GLY A 20 -19.99 38.48 -27.81
C GLY A 20 -20.53 39.86 -27.46
N GLY A 21 -20.66 40.71 -28.47
CA GLY A 21 -21.32 42.01 -28.32
C GLY A 21 -22.84 41.85 -28.34
N LEU A 22 -23.54 42.74 -27.62
CA LEU A 22 -24.62 43.57 -28.16
C LEU A 22 -25.23 44.43 -27.02
N ASP A 23 -25.49 45.67 -27.42
CA ASP A 23 -26.53 46.59 -26.97
C ASP A 23 -26.35 47.50 -25.76
N ALA A 24 -26.30 48.78 -26.13
CA ALA A 24 -26.47 49.96 -25.31
C ALA A 24 -27.89 50.02 -24.73
N GLY A 25 -27.95 50.20 -23.41
CA GLY A 25 -29.17 50.53 -22.68
C GLY A 25 -28.81 51.36 -21.46
N THR A 26 -28.82 52.68 -21.62
CA THR A 26 -28.79 53.66 -20.53
C THR A 26 -29.97 53.43 -19.59
N PHE A 27 -29.70 52.91 -18.38
CA PHE A 27 -30.63 53.01 -17.26
C PHE A 27 -29.85 53.18 -15.95
N SER A 28 -29.92 54.40 -15.41
CA SER A 28 -29.42 54.74 -14.09
C SER A 28 -30.57 54.64 -13.09
N PRO A 29 -30.56 53.70 -12.12
CA PRO A 29 -31.44 53.79 -10.98
C PRO A 29 -30.71 54.52 -9.84
N LYS A 30 -31.29 55.64 -9.42
CA LYS A 30 -30.98 56.34 -8.18
C LYS A 30 -31.13 55.37 -7.00
N PHE A 31 -30.05 54.71 -6.59
CA PHE A 31 -30.00 53.84 -5.42
C PHE A 31 -30.08 54.68 -4.12
N LYS A 32 -31.29 55.04 -3.71
CA LYS A 32 -31.61 55.58 -2.37
C LYS A 32 -32.04 54.50 -1.37
N LEU A 33 -31.77 53.22 -1.65
CA LEU A 33 -32.16 52.08 -0.81
C LEU A 33 -30.99 51.40 -0.08
N PHE A 34 -29.75 51.72 -0.43
CA PHE A 34 -28.56 51.12 0.18
C PHE A 34 -28.40 51.40 1.69
N PRO A 35 -28.65 52.63 2.22
CA PRO A 35 -28.47 52.86 3.65
C PRO A 35 -29.54 52.16 4.51
N PHE A 36 -30.75 51.98 3.98
CA PHE A 36 -31.82 51.26 4.69
C PHE A 36 -31.60 49.75 4.71
N LEU A 37 -31.01 49.17 3.65
CA LEU A 37 -30.65 47.75 3.64
C LEU A 37 -29.53 47.46 4.65
N LEU A 38 -28.57 48.38 4.81
CA LEU A 38 -27.46 48.25 5.78
C LEU A 38 -27.94 48.40 7.23
N LEU A 39 -28.87 49.33 7.50
CA LEU A 39 -29.51 49.50 8.81
C LEU A 39 -30.43 48.34 9.17
N ALA A 40 -31.16 47.77 8.20
CA ALA A 40 -31.96 46.57 8.41
C ALA A 40 -31.08 45.34 8.68
N LEU A 41 -29.93 45.21 7.99
CA LEU A 41 -28.96 44.15 8.25
C LEU A 41 -28.33 44.28 9.64
N PHE A 42 -28.03 45.51 10.08
CA PHE A 42 -27.51 45.80 11.42
C PHE A 42 -28.56 45.55 12.52
N GLY A 43 -29.82 45.89 12.26
CA GLY A 43 -30.94 45.61 13.16
C GLY A 43 -31.22 44.12 13.31
N VAL A 44 -31.13 43.34 12.22
CA VAL A 44 -31.25 41.88 12.26
C VAL A 44 -30.07 41.24 12.98
N LEU A 45 -28.84 41.73 12.79
CA LEU A 45 -27.65 41.28 13.52
C LEU A 45 -27.70 41.62 15.03
N LEU A 46 -28.36 42.72 15.42
CA LEU A 46 -28.57 43.11 16.83
C LEU A 46 -29.75 42.39 17.49
N LEU A 47 -30.66 41.79 16.70
CA LEU A 47 -31.80 41.01 17.17
C LEU A 47 -31.52 39.50 17.28
N PHE A 48 -30.33 39.03 16.85
CA PHE A 48 -29.86 37.72 17.24
C PHE A 48 -29.53 37.75 18.74
N PRO A 49 -30.11 36.88 19.58
CA PRO A 49 -29.65 36.76 20.95
C PRO A 49 -28.16 36.42 20.90
N LEU A 50 -27.34 37.19 21.62
CA LEU A 50 -26.01 36.79 22.07
C LEU A 50 -26.17 35.56 22.99
N ALA A 51 -26.62 34.43 22.44
CA ALA A 51 -26.58 33.13 23.07
C ALA A 51 -25.19 32.56 22.79
N GLY A 52 -24.23 33.12 23.51
CA GLY A 52 -22.82 32.81 23.42
C GLY A 52 -22.10 33.59 24.51
N VAL A 53 -22.54 33.44 25.75
CA VAL A 53 -21.63 33.66 26.88
C VAL A 53 -20.54 32.61 26.68
N ALA A 54 -19.41 33.03 26.12
CA ALA A 54 -18.19 32.25 26.21
C ALA A 54 -17.99 32.04 27.72
N ALA A 55 -18.17 30.80 28.18
CA ALA A 55 -17.84 30.45 29.54
C ALA A 55 -16.39 30.91 29.74
N GLU A 56 -16.16 31.71 30.78
CA GLU A 56 -14.83 32.23 31.09
C GLU A 56 -13.86 31.05 31.15
N GLU A 57 -12.91 31.00 30.21
CA GLU A 57 -11.97 29.88 30.08
C GLU A 57 -11.22 29.71 31.41
N ASP A 58 -11.29 28.54 32.02
CA ASP A 58 -10.56 28.23 33.25
C ASP A 58 -9.07 27.98 32.91
N PRO A 59 -8.16 28.94 33.19
CA PRO A 59 -6.76 28.85 32.76
C PRO A 59 -6.02 27.71 33.47
N VAL A 60 -6.49 27.29 34.64
CA VAL A 60 -5.90 26.16 35.39
C VAL A 60 -6.27 24.86 34.70
N ALA A 61 -7.55 24.69 34.32
CA ALA A 61 -8.01 23.51 33.60
C ALA A 61 -7.31 23.37 32.24
N ASP A 62 -7.08 24.46 31.52
CA ASP A 62 -6.32 24.44 30.25
C ASP A 62 -4.83 24.16 30.44
N GLY A 63 -4.23 24.68 31.52
CA GLY A 63 -2.87 24.33 31.92
C GLY A 63 -2.72 22.83 32.19
N LEU A 64 -3.68 22.23 32.92
CA LEU A 64 -3.72 20.80 33.18
C LEU A 64 -3.93 19.99 31.90
N LYS A 65 -4.82 20.43 31.01
CA LYS A 65 -5.07 19.79 29.71
C LYS A 65 -3.79 19.71 28.88
N LYS A 66 -3.05 20.82 28.77
CA LYS A 66 -1.75 20.87 28.06
C LYS A 66 -0.73 19.91 28.67
N LYS A 67 -0.61 19.87 30.01
CA LYS A 67 0.30 18.94 30.70
C LYS A 67 -0.09 17.48 30.46
N ALA A 68 -1.37 17.14 30.57
CA ALA A 68 -1.86 15.78 30.33
C ALA A 68 -1.62 15.33 28.87
N GLN A 69 -1.82 16.23 27.90
CA GLN A 69 -1.51 15.98 26.50
C GLN A 69 -0.01 15.75 26.26
N GLN A 70 0.85 16.56 26.88
CA GLN A 70 2.30 16.37 26.81
C GLN A 70 2.73 15.03 27.41
N ALA A 71 2.18 14.64 28.55
CA ALA A 71 2.44 13.33 29.15
C ALA A 71 1.99 12.18 28.23
N PHE A 72 0.83 12.31 27.57
CA PHE A 72 0.35 11.32 26.60
C PHE A 72 1.31 11.17 25.42
N LEU A 73 1.74 12.28 24.81
CA LEU A 73 2.68 12.28 23.69
C LEU A 73 4.06 11.72 24.09
N ALA A 74 4.46 11.89 25.35
CA ALA A 74 5.69 11.32 25.90
C ALA A 74 5.55 9.85 26.35
N GLY A 75 4.41 9.21 26.10
CA GLY A 75 4.16 7.81 26.51
C GLY A 75 3.94 7.62 28.03
N ARG A 76 3.86 8.71 28.81
CA ARG A 76 3.63 8.67 30.26
C ARG A 76 2.13 8.58 30.54
N TYR A 77 1.53 7.47 30.15
CA TYR A 77 0.06 7.30 30.14
C TYR A 77 -0.59 7.38 31.52
N ALA A 78 0.10 6.93 32.58
CA ALA A 78 -0.42 7.05 33.95
C ALA A 78 -0.47 8.51 34.42
N GLU A 79 0.54 9.32 34.10
CA GLU A 79 0.57 10.76 34.39
C GLU A 79 -0.49 11.51 33.57
N ALA A 80 -0.65 11.15 32.29
CA ALA A 80 -1.71 11.69 31.45
C ALA A 80 -3.10 11.38 32.02
N ALA A 81 -3.32 10.15 32.51
CA ALA A 81 -4.58 9.77 33.15
C ALA A 81 -4.80 10.54 34.46
N ALA A 82 -3.77 10.72 35.29
CA ALA A 82 -3.87 11.50 36.53
C ALA A 82 -4.26 12.96 36.26
N GLY A 83 -3.63 13.62 35.27
CA GLY A 83 -3.98 15.00 34.89
C GLY A 83 -5.42 15.12 34.37
N ASN A 84 -5.88 14.18 33.55
CA ASN A 84 -7.26 14.20 33.08
C ASN A 84 -8.29 13.88 34.19
N LEU A 85 -7.95 12.99 35.14
CA LEU A 85 -8.77 12.75 36.33
C LEU A 85 -8.90 14.02 37.18
N GLU A 86 -7.83 14.81 37.31
CA GLU A 86 -7.85 16.07 38.05
C GLU A 86 -8.80 17.09 37.39
N ILE A 87 -8.72 17.25 36.07
CA ILE A 87 -9.66 18.10 35.30
C ILE A 87 -11.10 17.61 35.53
N ALA A 88 -11.35 16.31 35.38
CA ALA A 88 -12.67 15.72 35.55
C ALA A 88 -13.17 15.70 37.01
N ALA A 89 -12.34 15.97 38.01
CA ALA A 89 -12.78 16.03 39.41
C ALA A 89 -12.96 17.47 39.89
N LYS A 90 -12.00 18.36 39.57
CA LYS A 90 -11.92 19.71 40.14
C LYS A 90 -12.50 20.80 39.25
N HIS A 91 -12.63 20.54 37.95
CA HIS A 91 -13.09 21.52 36.97
C HIS A 91 -14.32 21.01 36.19
N PRO A 92 -15.45 20.72 36.89
CA PRO A 92 -16.59 20.06 36.27
C PRO A 92 -17.30 20.87 35.18
N ASP A 93 -17.26 22.20 35.27
CA ASP A 93 -17.96 23.10 34.36
C ASP A 93 -17.04 23.69 33.28
N SER A 94 -15.75 23.33 33.29
CA SER A 94 -14.76 23.79 32.30
C SER A 94 -14.93 23.04 30.97
N GLU A 95 -14.73 23.75 29.84
CA GLU A 95 -14.68 23.13 28.50
C GLU A 95 -13.62 22.02 28.40
N ALA A 96 -12.54 22.12 29.19
CA ALA A 96 -11.49 21.10 29.24
C ALA A 96 -11.99 19.73 29.73
N ARG A 97 -13.11 19.68 30.45
CA ARG A 97 -13.69 18.42 30.95
C ARG A 97 -14.09 17.48 29.82
N ARG A 98 -14.69 18.00 28.75
CA ARG A 98 -15.09 17.19 27.59
C ARG A 98 -13.90 16.41 27.04
N TYR A 99 -12.78 17.10 26.86
CA TYR A 99 -11.52 16.50 26.43
C TYR A 99 -11.02 15.46 27.44
N ALA A 100 -11.02 15.80 28.73
CA ALA A 100 -10.52 14.91 29.77
C ALA A 100 -11.31 13.59 29.84
N VAL A 101 -12.65 13.66 29.78
CA VAL A 101 -13.53 12.48 29.78
C VAL A 101 -13.28 11.60 28.56
N GLN A 102 -13.14 12.20 27.37
CA GLN A 102 -12.81 11.46 26.15
C GLN A 102 -11.45 10.76 26.27
N MET A 103 -10.42 11.51 26.70
CA MET A 103 -9.06 10.99 26.82
C MET A 103 -8.94 9.91 27.88
N LEU A 104 -9.67 9.99 28.98
CA LEU A 104 -9.70 8.94 30.01
C LEU A 104 -10.26 7.63 29.44
N GLY A 105 -11.34 7.69 28.67
CA GLY A 105 -11.87 6.52 27.96
C GLY A 105 -10.82 5.88 27.07
N THR A 106 -10.14 6.68 26.24
CA THR A 106 -9.08 6.21 25.33
C THR A 106 -7.86 5.65 26.06
N LEU A 107 -7.38 6.32 27.11
CA LEU A 107 -6.21 5.91 27.89
C LEU A 107 -6.43 4.57 28.57
N TYR A 108 -7.57 4.39 29.23
CA TYR A 108 -7.91 3.14 29.89
C TYR A 108 -8.24 2.02 28.88
N GLU A 109 -8.71 2.34 27.68
CA GLU A 109 -8.95 1.34 26.63
C GLU A 109 -7.66 0.84 25.97
N ASN A 110 -6.77 1.76 25.61
CA ASN A 110 -5.66 1.46 24.70
C ASN A 110 -4.30 1.31 25.39
N ASN A 111 -4.05 2.04 26.48
CA ASN A 111 -2.70 2.20 27.03
C ASN A 111 -2.57 1.58 28.42
N LEU A 112 -3.48 1.91 29.32
CA LEU A 112 -3.50 1.38 30.69
C LEU A 112 -4.26 0.05 30.80
N VAL A 113 -5.10 -0.23 29.80
CA VAL A 113 -5.96 -1.42 29.67
C VAL A 113 -6.68 -1.79 30.96
N ASP A 114 -7.64 -0.94 31.33
CA ASP A 114 -8.63 -1.19 32.38
C ASP A 114 -10.01 -1.05 31.73
N VAL A 115 -10.60 -2.18 31.32
CA VAL A 115 -11.82 -2.19 30.51
C VAL A 115 -13.00 -1.60 31.30
N GLY A 116 -13.04 -1.86 32.61
CA GLY A 116 -14.06 -1.29 33.51
C GLY A 116 -14.01 0.23 33.55
N LYS A 117 -12.82 0.82 33.73
CA LYS A 117 -12.65 2.28 33.70
C LYS A 117 -12.90 2.86 32.31
N ALA A 118 -12.46 2.19 31.24
CA ALA A 118 -12.73 2.62 29.88
C ALA A 118 -14.25 2.72 29.61
N ILE A 119 -15.02 1.70 30.00
CA ILE A 119 -16.49 1.69 29.88
C ILE A 119 -17.10 2.86 30.66
N LYS A 120 -16.65 3.12 31.90
CA LYS A 120 -17.15 4.22 32.73
C LYS A 120 -17.01 5.56 31.99
N TRP A 121 -15.80 5.87 31.51
CA TRP A 121 -15.52 7.17 30.89
C TRP A 121 -16.14 7.33 29.50
N HIS A 122 -16.16 6.26 28.69
CA HIS A 122 -16.85 6.28 27.39
C HIS A 122 -18.37 6.43 27.54
N ARG A 123 -18.97 5.88 28.61
CA ARG A 123 -20.39 6.08 28.91
C ARG A 123 -20.68 7.52 29.31
N GLU A 124 -19.87 8.10 30.19
CA GLU A 124 -20.01 9.53 30.53
C GLU A 124 -19.85 10.41 29.29
N PHE A 125 -18.89 10.10 28.40
CA PHE A 125 -18.74 10.82 27.13
C PHE A 125 -20.00 10.73 26.27
N LEU A 126 -20.51 9.51 26.09
CA LEU A 126 -21.74 9.27 25.32
C LEU A 126 -22.94 10.04 25.88
N ASP A 127 -23.12 10.03 27.20
CA ASP A 127 -24.30 10.60 27.84
C ASP A 127 -24.28 12.13 27.88
N ARG A 128 -23.09 12.75 27.94
CA ARG A 128 -22.95 14.19 28.20
C ARG A 128 -22.35 15.01 27.06
N TYR A 129 -21.50 14.42 26.23
CA TYR A 129 -20.62 15.17 25.33
C TYR A 129 -20.61 14.68 23.88
N ALA A 130 -21.15 13.50 23.60
CA ALA A 130 -21.16 12.95 22.26
C ALA A 130 -22.16 13.70 21.37
N ASP A 131 -21.68 14.17 20.23
CA ASP A 131 -22.54 14.77 19.22
C ASP A 131 -23.45 13.68 18.59
N PRO A 132 -24.63 14.01 18.04
CA PRO A 132 -25.57 13.01 17.50
C PRO A 132 -24.94 12.04 16.48
N GLN A 133 -23.97 12.52 15.70
CA GLN A 133 -23.22 11.71 14.72
C GLN A 133 -22.28 10.69 15.38
N GLN A 134 -21.83 10.94 16.60
CA GLN A 134 -20.91 10.08 17.36
C GLN A 134 -21.64 9.01 18.19
N VAL A 135 -22.92 9.24 18.50
CA VAL A 135 -23.73 8.35 19.35
C VAL A 135 -23.72 6.88 18.86
N PRO A 136 -23.91 6.56 17.56
CA PRO A 136 -23.88 5.18 17.09
C PRO A 136 -22.52 4.50 17.35
N PHE A 137 -21.43 5.22 17.08
CA PHE A 137 -20.07 4.73 17.28
C PHE A 137 -19.79 4.38 18.74
N TYR A 138 -20.13 5.28 19.68
CA TYR A 138 -19.88 5.02 21.10
C TYR A 138 -20.80 3.93 21.69
N LYS A 139 -22.04 3.79 21.18
CA LYS A 139 -22.91 2.67 21.54
C LYS A 139 -22.30 1.32 21.14
N GLU A 140 -21.82 1.21 19.90
CA GLU A 140 -21.16 -0.02 19.41
C GLU A 140 -19.85 -0.29 20.16
N LYS A 141 -19.04 0.75 20.39
CA LYS A 141 -17.80 0.65 21.19
C LYS A 141 -18.08 0.14 22.60
N LEU A 142 -19.05 0.73 23.32
CA LEU A 142 -19.40 0.30 24.67
C LEU A 142 -19.92 -1.14 24.71
N ALA A 143 -20.75 -1.54 23.74
CA ALA A 143 -21.22 -2.91 23.63
C ALA A 143 -20.06 -3.90 23.40
N THR A 144 -19.06 -3.52 22.61
CA THR A 144 -17.85 -4.32 22.38
C THR A 144 -16.99 -4.42 23.64
N LEU A 145 -16.74 -3.29 24.32
CA LEU A 145 -15.98 -3.28 25.58
C LEU A 145 -16.66 -4.10 26.68
N GLN A 146 -17.99 -4.06 26.77
CA GLN A 146 -18.74 -4.90 27.71
C GLN A 146 -18.51 -6.39 27.49
N LYS A 147 -18.45 -6.85 26.22
CA LYS A 147 -18.12 -8.23 25.89
C LYS A 147 -16.66 -8.57 26.22
N LEU A 148 -15.74 -7.62 26.03
CA LEU A 148 -14.32 -7.77 26.33
C LEU A 148 -14.00 -7.82 27.82
N LEU A 149 -14.91 -7.40 28.70
CA LEU A 149 -14.70 -7.43 30.14
C LEU A 149 -14.33 -8.84 30.65
N HIS A 150 -14.93 -9.88 30.08
CA HIS A 150 -14.63 -11.28 30.41
C HIS A 150 -13.34 -11.82 29.77
N GLN A 151 -12.70 -11.04 28.90
CA GLN A 151 -11.48 -11.38 28.18
C GLN A 151 -10.40 -10.30 28.35
N GLU A 152 -10.42 -9.56 29.47
CA GLU A 152 -9.56 -8.40 29.71
C GLU A 152 -8.06 -8.73 29.57
N GLN A 153 -7.63 -9.90 30.04
CA GLN A 153 -6.23 -10.33 29.89
C GLN A 153 -5.81 -10.51 28.41
N ALA A 154 -6.67 -11.11 27.59
CA ALA A 154 -6.41 -11.29 26.17
C ALA A 154 -6.41 -9.93 25.45
N PHE A 155 -7.33 -9.03 25.85
CA PHE A 155 -7.37 -7.66 25.34
C PHE A 155 -6.13 -6.84 25.72
N ALA A 156 -5.63 -6.95 26.96
CA ALA A 156 -4.39 -6.31 27.38
C ALA A 156 -3.17 -6.82 26.60
N THR A 157 -3.13 -8.13 26.35
CA THR A 157 -2.08 -8.73 25.52
C THR A 157 -2.16 -8.18 24.09
N TYR A 158 -3.36 -8.14 23.49
CA TYR A 158 -3.59 -7.57 22.16
C TYR A 158 -3.11 -6.11 22.05
N GLN A 159 -3.51 -5.25 22.99
CA GLN A 159 -3.11 -3.84 22.99
C GLN A 159 -1.59 -3.69 23.16
N THR A 160 -0.99 -4.48 24.06
CA THR A 160 0.46 -4.48 24.26
C THR A 160 1.20 -4.80 22.96
N ILE A 161 0.78 -5.83 22.23
CA ILE A 161 1.41 -6.22 20.95
C ILE A 161 1.25 -5.10 19.92
N ARG A 162 0.04 -4.55 19.79
CA ARG A 162 -0.28 -3.52 18.79
C ARG A 162 0.53 -2.23 18.97
N PHE A 163 0.85 -1.86 20.21
CA PHE A 163 1.58 -0.62 20.52
C PHE A 163 3.07 -0.82 20.84
N ALA A 164 3.59 -2.05 20.82
CA ALA A 164 4.99 -2.33 21.19
C ALA A 164 6.03 -1.74 20.22
N ASN A 165 5.61 -1.27 19.03
CA ASN A 165 6.50 -0.80 17.96
C ASN A 165 7.67 -1.77 17.70
N GLU A 166 7.36 -3.06 17.70
CA GLU A 166 8.29 -4.13 17.41
C GLU A 166 8.25 -4.49 15.92
N GLY A 167 9.29 -5.15 15.42
CA GLY A 167 9.31 -5.66 14.05
C GLY A 167 8.20 -6.70 13.79
N ASP A 168 7.77 -6.80 12.53
CA ASP A 168 6.66 -7.67 12.11
C ASP A 168 6.83 -9.13 12.53
N GLU A 169 8.06 -9.66 12.56
CA GLU A 169 8.33 -11.04 12.98
C GLU A 169 7.94 -11.30 14.44
N VAL A 170 8.29 -10.36 15.33
CA VAL A 170 7.98 -10.46 16.76
C VAL A 170 6.48 -10.27 16.98
N MET A 171 5.88 -9.30 16.29
CA MET A 171 4.44 -9.05 16.31
C MET A 171 3.65 -10.30 15.90
N VAL A 172 4.01 -10.92 14.78
CA VAL A 172 3.39 -12.15 14.28
C VAL A 172 3.45 -13.26 15.32
N ALA A 173 4.65 -13.55 15.85
CA ALA A 173 4.81 -14.62 16.84
C ALA A 173 3.94 -14.39 18.09
N LYS A 174 3.86 -13.15 18.58
CA LYS A 174 3.02 -12.82 19.74
C LYS A 174 1.52 -12.91 19.43
N PHE A 175 1.07 -12.47 18.25
CA PHE A 175 -0.33 -12.59 17.86
C PHE A 175 -0.76 -14.04 17.62
N GLU A 176 0.11 -14.88 17.05
CA GLU A 176 -0.15 -16.31 16.93
C GLU A 176 -0.24 -17.00 18.29
N ALA A 177 0.66 -16.65 19.23
CA ALA A 177 0.59 -17.14 20.60
C ALA A 177 -0.70 -16.70 21.32
N LEU A 178 -1.13 -15.44 21.12
CA LEU A 178 -2.40 -14.93 21.64
C LEU A 178 -3.58 -15.76 21.10
N MET A 179 -3.62 -16.00 19.78
CA MET A 179 -4.69 -16.76 19.14
C MET A 179 -4.70 -18.24 19.54
N ALA A 180 -3.52 -18.84 19.78
CA ALA A 180 -3.41 -20.21 20.26
C ALA A 180 -3.89 -20.36 21.71
N ARG A 181 -3.59 -19.38 22.56
CA ARG A 181 -4.01 -19.37 23.98
C ARG A 181 -5.49 -18.99 24.14
N HIS A 182 -6.01 -18.14 23.27
CA HIS A 182 -7.38 -17.62 23.33
C HIS A 182 -8.09 -17.81 21.97
N PRO A 183 -8.47 -19.04 21.59
CA PRO A 183 -9.07 -19.33 20.28
C PRO A 183 -10.42 -18.62 20.03
N ASP A 184 -11.14 -18.33 21.12
CA ASP A 184 -12.43 -17.63 21.17
C ASP A 184 -12.29 -16.14 21.51
N PHE A 185 -11.10 -15.57 21.31
CA PHE A 185 -10.88 -14.15 21.54
C PHE A 185 -11.80 -13.30 20.67
N LEU A 186 -12.52 -12.35 21.29
CA LEU A 186 -13.54 -11.57 20.61
C LEU A 186 -12.98 -10.76 19.43
N LEU A 187 -11.76 -10.23 19.56
CA LEU A 187 -11.09 -9.46 18.51
C LEU A 187 -10.23 -10.32 17.57
N LYS A 188 -10.59 -11.60 17.39
CA LYS A 188 -9.91 -12.52 16.48
C LYS A 188 -9.85 -11.97 15.05
N ALA A 189 -10.89 -11.31 14.58
CA ALA A 189 -10.92 -10.71 13.24
C ALA A 189 -9.85 -9.62 13.09
N GLU A 190 -9.73 -8.74 14.08
CA GLU A 190 -8.71 -7.69 14.11
C GLU A 190 -7.30 -8.30 14.14
N VAL A 191 -7.08 -9.33 14.95
CA VAL A 191 -5.79 -10.05 14.99
C VAL A 191 -5.47 -10.69 13.63
N GLN A 192 -6.44 -11.32 12.96
CA GLN A 192 -6.24 -11.89 11.63
C GLN A 192 -5.92 -10.80 10.58
N ARG A 193 -6.53 -9.61 10.69
CA ARG A 193 -6.22 -8.47 9.84
C ARG A 193 -4.76 -8.03 10.00
N GLU A 194 -4.34 -7.81 11.25
CA GLU A 194 -2.95 -7.41 11.55
C GLU A 194 -1.94 -8.46 11.09
N LEU A 195 -2.21 -9.75 11.35
CA LEU A 195 -1.40 -10.86 10.83
C LEU A 195 -1.33 -10.86 9.30
N GLY A 196 -2.44 -10.66 8.61
CA GLY A 196 -2.48 -10.61 7.15
C GLY A 196 -1.56 -9.54 6.56
N TYR A 197 -1.56 -8.35 7.16
CA TYR A 197 -0.69 -7.25 6.75
C TYR A 197 0.77 -7.46 7.16
N ALA A 198 1.05 -7.93 8.38
CA ALA A 198 2.41 -8.22 8.84
C ALA A 198 3.05 -9.32 7.97
N TYR A 199 2.33 -10.40 7.68
CA TYR A 199 2.80 -11.44 6.78
C TYR A 199 3.07 -10.94 5.37
N ALA A 200 2.25 -10.01 4.86
CA ALA A 200 2.49 -9.40 3.55
C ALA A 200 3.79 -8.57 3.50
N ARG A 201 4.15 -7.89 4.60
CA ARG A 201 5.41 -7.13 4.74
C ARG A 201 6.63 -8.05 4.88
N LEU A 202 6.46 -9.21 5.52
CA LEU A 202 7.47 -10.27 5.62
C LEU A 202 7.59 -11.15 4.36
N ASP A 203 6.90 -10.83 3.27
CA ASP A 203 6.83 -11.64 2.04
C ASP A 203 6.31 -13.09 2.24
N LYS A 204 5.66 -13.36 3.37
CA LYS A 204 5.00 -14.64 3.71
C LYS A 204 3.61 -14.71 3.07
N ARG A 205 3.58 -14.89 1.75
CA ARG A 205 2.37 -14.75 0.92
C ARG A 205 1.28 -15.77 1.24
N GLN A 206 1.65 -17.00 1.57
CA GLN A 206 0.69 -18.05 1.90
C GLN A 206 -0.02 -17.73 3.21
N GLU A 207 0.73 -17.36 4.22
CA GLU A 207 0.28 -17.04 5.57
C GLU A 207 -0.58 -15.77 5.55
N SER A 208 -0.15 -14.75 4.79
CA SER A 208 -0.94 -13.55 4.53
C SER A 208 -2.29 -13.90 3.90
N TYR A 209 -2.29 -14.71 2.84
CA TYR A 209 -3.53 -15.15 2.19
C TYR A 209 -4.44 -15.96 3.13
N GLN A 210 -3.86 -16.86 3.93
CA GLN A 210 -4.60 -17.65 4.93
C GLN A 210 -5.23 -16.76 6.00
N ALA A 211 -4.50 -15.74 6.50
CA ALA A 211 -5.02 -14.81 7.47
C ALA A 211 -6.22 -14.00 6.93
N PHE A 212 -6.12 -13.47 5.70
CA PHE A 212 -7.25 -12.79 5.04
C PHE A 212 -8.42 -13.74 4.74
N ARG A 213 -8.15 -15.00 4.41
CA ARG A 213 -9.19 -16.02 4.25
C ARG A 213 -9.92 -16.28 5.58
N ASN A 214 -9.18 -16.46 6.67
CA ASN A 214 -9.74 -16.63 8.01
C ASN A 214 -10.57 -15.41 8.43
N LEU A 215 -10.09 -14.20 8.12
CA LEU A 215 -10.81 -12.95 8.34
C LEU A 215 -12.14 -12.94 7.57
N SER A 216 -12.14 -13.30 6.29
CA SER A 216 -13.36 -13.36 5.47
C SER A 216 -14.39 -14.38 5.96
N SER A 217 -13.94 -15.45 6.63
CA SER A 217 -14.81 -16.47 7.24
C SER A 217 -15.27 -16.13 8.66
N SER A 218 -14.74 -15.07 9.26
CA SER A 218 -15.08 -14.69 10.64
C SER A 218 -16.44 -13.98 10.68
N ALA A 219 -17.40 -14.56 11.40
CA ALA A 219 -18.74 -14.00 11.53
C ALA A 219 -18.70 -12.59 12.13
N GLY A 220 -19.33 -11.61 11.46
CA GLY A 220 -19.41 -10.23 11.93
C GLY A 220 -18.19 -9.35 11.63
N ALA A 221 -17.13 -9.88 11.00
CA ALA A 221 -16.00 -9.06 10.60
C ALA A 221 -16.35 -8.10 9.45
N GLN A 222 -16.12 -6.80 9.64
CA GLN A 222 -16.17 -5.84 8.54
C GLN A 222 -14.93 -6.02 7.66
N PHE A 223 -15.11 -6.67 6.52
CA PHE A 223 -14.06 -6.89 5.54
C PHE A 223 -13.99 -5.69 4.59
N SER A 224 -13.02 -4.81 4.80
CA SER A 224 -12.89 -3.57 4.03
C SER A 224 -12.55 -3.84 2.56
N VAL A 225 -12.64 -2.80 1.72
CA VAL A 225 -12.18 -2.90 0.32
C VAL A 225 -10.67 -3.15 0.29
N ASP A 226 -9.91 -2.51 1.19
CA ASP A 226 -8.47 -2.68 1.29
C ASP A 226 -8.08 -4.08 1.76
N ASP A 227 -8.82 -4.67 2.72
CA ASP A 227 -8.61 -6.05 3.15
C ASP A 227 -8.85 -7.03 2.00
N ARG A 228 -9.89 -6.78 1.19
CA ARG A 228 -10.18 -7.57 -0.02
C ARG A 228 -9.06 -7.49 -1.04
N LEU A 229 -8.59 -6.28 -1.33
CA LEU A 229 -7.50 -6.06 -2.28
C LEU A 229 -6.20 -6.70 -1.79
N ALA A 230 -5.86 -6.54 -0.51
CA ALA A 230 -4.69 -7.16 0.11
C ALA A 230 -4.76 -8.68 0.06
N GLY A 231 -5.90 -9.27 0.45
CA GLY A 231 -6.13 -10.71 0.39
C GLY A 231 -6.08 -11.27 -1.04
N GLN A 232 -6.70 -10.60 -2.02
CA GLN A 232 -6.62 -10.99 -3.43
C GLN A 232 -5.19 -10.91 -3.96
N LYS A 233 -4.45 -9.87 -3.60
CA LYS A 233 -3.06 -9.69 -3.99
C LYS A 233 -2.17 -10.80 -3.41
N ALA A 234 -2.30 -11.08 -2.11
CA ALA A 234 -1.58 -12.17 -1.46
C ALA A 234 -1.89 -13.53 -2.12
N GLY A 235 -3.18 -13.81 -2.37
CA GLY A 235 -3.63 -15.03 -3.02
C GLY A 235 -3.10 -15.19 -4.45
N ARG A 236 -3.15 -14.13 -5.25
CA ARG A 236 -2.60 -14.12 -6.61
C ARG A 236 -1.09 -14.39 -6.59
N HIS A 237 -0.34 -13.72 -5.74
CA HIS A 237 1.10 -13.93 -5.63
C HIS A 237 1.46 -15.32 -5.15
N TRP A 238 0.71 -15.87 -4.19
CA TRP A 238 0.89 -17.26 -3.75
C TRP A 238 0.59 -18.26 -4.88
N GLN A 239 -0.48 -18.06 -5.65
CA GLN A 239 -0.81 -18.91 -6.81
C GLN A 239 0.25 -18.80 -7.91
N LEU A 240 0.74 -17.60 -8.20
CA LEU A 240 1.86 -17.37 -9.12
C LEU A 240 3.11 -18.15 -8.65
N THR A 241 3.51 -17.98 -7.40
CA THR A 241 4.70 -18.64 -6.87
C THR A 241 4.56 -20.16 -6.85
N ARG A 242 3.40 -20.68 -6.43
CA ARG A 242 3.18 -22.13 -6.27
C ARG A 242 2.90 -22.84 -7.59
N ALA A 243 1.86 -22.42 -8.31
CA ALA A 243 1.40 -23.15 -9.50
C ALA A 243 2.32 -22.90 -10.70
N TRP A 244 2.56 -21.63 -11.02
CA TRP A 244 3.42 -21.28 -12.16
C TRP A 244 4.89 -21.53 -11.85
N GLY A 245 5.33 -21.36 -10.60
CA GLY A 245 6.66 -21.80 -10.17
C GLY A 245 6.84 -23.31 -10.34
N GLY A 246 5.83 -24.11 -9.97
CA GLY A 246 5.83 -25.56 -10.22
C GLY A 246 5.91 -25.93 -11.70
N ILE A 247 5.16 -25.23 -12.57
CA ILE A 247 5.21 -25.41 -14.03
C ILE A 247 6.61 -25.06 -14.56
N ALA A 248 7.16 -23.91 -14.16
CA ALA A 248 8.48 -23.48 -14.61
C ALA A 248 9.59 -24.44 -14.16
N TRP A 249 9.54 -24.92 -12.91
CA TRP A 249 10.44 -25.98 -12.43
C TRP A 249 10.30 -27.27 -13.23
N SER A 250 9.07 -27.68 -13.55
CA SER A 250 8.81 -28.88 -14.35
C SER A 250 9.39 -28.77 -15.75
N ILE A 251 9.24 -27.61 -16.40
CA ILE A 251 9.83 -27.34 -17.71
C ILE A 251 11.36 -27.44 -17.63
N VAL A 252 11.98 -26.75 -16.67
CA VAL A 252 13.43 -26.77 -16.46
C VAL A 252 13.91 -28.21 -16.25
N ALA A 253 13.25 -28.97 -15.37
CA ALA A 253 13.61 -30.36 -15.08
C ALA A 253 13.50 -31.26 -16.32
N ILE A 254 12.37 -31.19 -17.05
CA ILE A 254 12.15 -31.97 -18.28
C ILE A 254 13.22 -31.64 -19.34
N LEU A 255 13.51 -30.36 -19.54
CA LEU A 255 14.51 -29.93 -20.52
C LEU A 255 15.93 -30.38 -20.15
N TRP A 256 16.28 -30.37 -18.87
CA TRP A 256 17.56 -30.90 -18.40
C TRP A 256 17.65 -32.42 -18.52
N VAL A 257 16.62 -33.16 -18.09
CA VAL A 257 16.56 -34.62 -18.24
C VAL A 257 16.67 -35.01 -19.71
N ALA A 258 15.93 -34.33 -20.60
CA ALA A 258 16.02 -34.58 -22.04
C ALA A 258 17.44 -34.37 -22.57
N VAL A 259 18.12 -33.31 -22.16
CA VAL A 259 19.53 -33.06 -22.55
C VAL A 259 20.46 -34.13 -21.97
N PHE A 260 20.30 -34.53 -20.71
CA PHE A 260 21.15 -35.56 -20.11
C PHE A 260 20.95 -36.93 -20.75
N LEU A 261 19.72 -37.31 -21.11
CA LEU A 261 19.44 -38.57 -21.80
C LEU A 261 20.15 -38.65 -23.16
N MET A 262 20.52 -37.52 -23.77
CA MET A 262 21.31 -37.48 -25.01
C MET A 262 22.82 -37.74 -24.80
N LYS A 263 23.25 -37.98 -23.55
CA LYS A 263 24.64 -38.27 -23.14
C LYS A 263 25.68 -37.28 -23.68
N PRO A 264 25.47 -35.95 -23.57
CA PRO A 264 26.38 -34.96 -24.13
C PRO A 264 27.79 -35.00 -23.52
N TRP A 265 27.92 -35.46 -22.27
CA TRP A 265 29.20 -35.54 -21.55
C TRP A 265 30.23 -36.49 -22.18
N GLN A 266 29.78 -37.55 -22.87
CA GLN A 266 30.69 -38.50 -23.53
C GLN A 266 31.51 -37.85 -24.65
N ARG A 267 31.14 -36.62 -25.07
CA ARG A 267 31.72 -35.92 -26.21
C ARG A 267 32.18 -34.51 -25.86
N MET A 268 32.19 -34.14 -24.58
CA MET A 268 32.75 -32.86 -24.14
C MET A 268 34.28 -32.91 -24.27
N THR A 269 34.80 -32.16 -25.23
CA THR A 269 36.25 -31.99 -25.40
C THR A 269 36.76 -30.82 -24.58
N ARG A 270 38.06 -30.81 -24.27
CA ARG A 270 38.72 -29.64 -23.65
C ARG A 270 38.47 -28.35 -24.44
N ALA A 271 38.43 -28.44 -25.77
CA ALA A 271 38.11 -27.31 -26.63
C ALA A 271 36.69 -26.78 -26.37
N SER A 272 35.69 -27.66 -26.24
CA SER A 272 34.31 -27.24 -25.95
C SER A 272 34.13 -26.59 -24.58
N ILE A 273 34.84 -27.09 -23.56
CA ILE A 273 34.87 -26.51 -22.22
C ILE A 273 35.50 -25.11 -22.30
N ARG A 274 36.62 -24.97 -23.00
CA ARG A 274 37.28 -23.67 -23.20
C ARG A 274 36.37 -22.68 -23.93
N THR A 275 35.67 -23.10 -24.98
CA THR A 275 34.70 -22.25 -25.69
C THR A 275 33.57 -21.80 -24.77
N PHE A 276 33.02 -22.70 -23.95
CA PHE A 276 32.00 -22.35 -22.97
C PHE A 276 32.52 -21.32 -21.96
N LEU A 277 33.71 -21.54 -21.39
CA LEU A 277 34.31 -20.61 -20.42
C LEU A 277 34.56 -19.22 -21.03
N ILE A 278 35.01 -19.16 -22.30
CA ILE A 278 35.19 -17.89 -23.01
C ILE A 278 33.83 -17.20 -23.20
N LEU A 279 32.80 -17.92 -23.67
CA LEU A 279 31.46 -17.35 -23.86
C LEU A 279 30.85 -16.89 -22.54
N ALA A 280 31.01 -17.67 -21.47
CA ALA A 280 30.56 -17.32 -20.13
C ALA A 280 31.26 -16.05 -19.60
N ALA A 281 32.59 -15.96 -19.78
CA ALA A 281 33.36 -14.79 -19.39
C ALA A 281 32.97 -13.55 -20.20
N LEU A 282 32.83 -13.68 -21.52
CA LEU A 282 32.36 -12.59 -22.40
C LEU A 282 30.95 -12.12 -22.01
N TRP A 283 30.06 -13.06 -21.67
CA TRP A 283 28.71 -12.74 -21.21
C TRP A 283 28.72 -11.95 -19.89
N LEU A 284 29.52 -12.41 -18.91
CA LEU A 284 29.69 -11.73 -17.64
C LEU A 284 30.26 -10.32 -17.82
N LEU A 285 31.29 -10.16 -18.67
CA LEU A 285 31.86 -8.86 -19.00
C LEU A 285 30.85 -7.93 -19.70
N LEU A 286 30.08 -8.45 -20.65
CA LEU A 286 29.03 -7.69 -21.33
C LEU A 286 27.95 -7.24 -20.35
N SER A 287 27.53 -8.12 -19.45
CA SER A 287 26.55 -7.79 -18.41
C SER A 287 27.10 -6.74 -17.44
N ALA A 288 28.34 -6.89 -16.98
CA ALA A 288 29.02 -5.93 -16.11
C ALA A 288 29.15 -4.55 -16.77
N ALA A 289 29.52 -4.50 -18.05
CA ALA A 289 29.64 -3.27 -18.81
C ALA A 289 28.29 -2.56 -19.02
N ARG A 290 27.16 -3.29 -18.95
CA ARG A 290 25.81 -2.75 -19.10
C ARG A 290 25.22 -2.23 -17.79
N ILE A 291 25.81 -2.56 -16.64
CA ILE A 291 25.34 -2.12 -15.32
C ILE A 291 25.12 -0.60 -15.26
N PRO A 292 26.07 0.26 -15.70
CA PRO A 292 25.86 1.71 -15.65
C PRO A 292 24.68 2.18 -16.50
N SER A 293 24.39 1.52 -17.63
CA SER A 293 23.26 1.85 -18.48
C SER A 293 21.92 1.57 -17.81
N PHE A 294 21.83 0.55 -16.95
CA PHE A 294 20.62 0.25 -16.19
C PHE A 294 20.36 1.26 -15.07
N TYR A 295 21.42 1.74 -14.40
CA TYR A 295 21.31 2.80 -13.38
C TYR A 295 21.09 4.20 -13.98
N ALA A 296 21.37 4.41 -15.27
CA ALA A 296 21.15 5.67 -15.97
C ALA A 296 19.72 5.83 -16.52
N ILE A 297 18.86 4.81 -16.41
CA ILE A 297 17.46 4.92 -16.80
C ILE A 297 16.76 5.78 -15.73
N ASP A 298 16.36 6.99 -16.12
CA ASP A 298 15.69 7.94 -15.23
C ASP A 298 14.30 7.39 -14.86
N THR A 299 14.17 6.86 -13.64
CA THR A 299 12.91 6.31 -13.10
C THR A 299 12.11 7.37 -12.36
N SER A 300 12.24 8.65 -12.72
CA SER A 300 11.58 9.77 -12.07
C SER A 300 10.05 9.66 -12.16
N GLY A 301 9.42 9.03 -11.15
CA GLY A 301 7.96 9.06 -10.97
C GLY A 301 7.36 7.75 -10.46
N ASP A 302 7.95 6.61 -10.78
CA ASP A 302 7.47 5.29 -10.36
C ASP A 302 8.58 4.61 -9.55
N GLU A 303 8.27 4.08 -8.36
CA GLU A 303 9.17 3.27 -7.51
C GLU A 303 9.57 1.94 -8.19
N PHE A 304 10.18 2.02 -9.37
CA PHE A 304 10.66 0.88 -10.09
C PHE A 304 11.98 0.42 -9.46
N LEU A 305 11.87 -0.60 -8.59
CA LEU A 305 12.92 -1.46 -8.03
C LEU A 305 13.75 -2.21 -9.10
N PHE A 306 13.85 -1.67 -10.31
CA PHE A 306 14.38 -2.31 -11.50
C PHE A 306 15.91 -2.44 -11.59
N PRO A 307 16.76 -1.52 -11.09
CA PRO A 307 18.16 -1.55 -11.50
C PRO A 307 18.90 -2.80 -11.00
N ASP A 308 18.69 -3.20 -9.74
CA ASP A 308 19.41 -4.33 -9.18
C ASP A 308 18.89 -5.67 -9.74
N ALA A 309 17.57 -5.87 -9.74
CA ALA A 309 16.97 -7.12 -10.21
C ALA A 309 17.21 -7.37 -11.70
N ALA A 310 17.12 -6.34 -12.56
CA ALA A 310 17.36 -6.48 -14.00
C ALA A 310 18.82 -6.85 -14.31
N VAL A 311 19.77 -6.31 -13.55
CA VAL A 311 21.20 -6.65 -13.69
C VAL A 311 21.48 -8.09 -13.28
N TYR A 312 20.94 -8.56 -12.16
CA TYR A 312 21.09 -9.95 -11.74
C TYR A 312 20.37 -10.94 -12.69
N ILE A 313 19.19 -10.57 -13.19
CA ILE A 313 18.44 -11.34 -14.20
C ILE A 313 19.25 -11.46 -15.49
N ALA A 314 19.82 -10.36 -16.00
CA ALA A 314 20.61 -10.38 -17.23
C ALA A 314 21.92 -11.18 -17.07
N ALA A 315 22.61 -11.00 -15.94
CA ALA A 315 23.93 -11.60 -15.71
C ALA A 315 23.87 -13.10 -15.34
N ALA A 316 22.99 -13.49 -14.41
CA ALA A 316 23.03 -14.84 -13.82
C ALA A 316 22.21 -15.88 -14.61
N ILE A 317 21.13 -15.48 -15.28
CA ILE A 317 20.16 -16.41 -15.88
C ILE A 317 20.64 -17.01 -17.20
N ASN A 318 21.49 -16.28 -17.94
CA ASN A 318 21.97 -16.75 -19.22
C ASN A 318 23.05 -17.83 -19.11
N LEU A 319 23.77 -17.94 -17.99
CA LEU A 319 24.80 -18.98 -17.82
C LEU A 319 24.22 -20.40 -17.81
N PRO A 320 23.15 -20.71 -17.02
CA PRO A 320 22.45 -21.99 -17.13
C PRO A 320 21.93 -22.29 -18.53
N VAL A 321 21.35 -21.30 -19.21
CA VAL A 321 20.80 -21.45 -20.57
C VAL A 321 21.91 -21.71 -21.58
N LEU A 322 23.01 -20.97 -21.52
CA LEU A 322 24.18 -21.14 -22.39
C LEU A 322 24.83 -22.52 -22.18
N CYS A 323 24.96 -22.95 -20.93
CA CYS A 323 25.46 -24.28 -20.60
C CYS A 323 24.55 -25.36 -21.19
N TRP A 324 23.24 -25.22 -20.97
CA TRP A 324 22.24 -26.14 -21.50
C TRP A 324 22.24 -26.17 -23.04
N LEU A 325 22.37 -25.04 -23.72
CA LEU A 325 22.48 -24.97 -25.18
C LEU A 325 23.74 -25.66 -25.72
N LEU A 326 24.87 -25.46 -25.04
CA LEU A 326 26.12 -26.16 -25.37
C LEU A 326 25.91 -27.68 -25.28
N LEU A 327 25.27 -28.17 -24.22
CA LEU A 327 24.97 -29.59 -24.05
C LEU A 327 23.97 -30.10 -25.10
N LEU A 328 22.90 -29.33 -25.37
CA LEU A 328 21.88 -29.65 -26.37
C LEU A 328 22.50 -29.84 -27.77
N THR A 329 23.35 -28.91 -28.21
CA THR A 329 24.01 -28.98 -29.53
C THR A 329 24.99 -30.14 -29.67
N ARG A 330 25.47 -30.71 -28.54
CA ARG A 330 26.42 -31.84 -28.50
C ARG A 330 25.75 -33.20 -28.37
N GLY A 331 24.44 -33.25 -28.12
CA GLY A 331 23.67 -34.48 -28.03
C GLY A 331 23.68 -35.30 -29.31
N GLU A 332 23.76 -36.63 -29.18
CA GLU A 332 23.86 -37.54 -30.34
C GLU A 332 22.64 -37.47 -31.26
N PHE A 333 21.46 -37.29 -30.68
CA PHE A 333 20.19 -37.17 -31.40
C PHE A 333 20.19 -36.04 -32.42
N TRP A 334 20.67 -34.86 -32.04
CA TRP A 334 20.62 -33.66 -32.87
C TRP A 334 21.61 -33.68 -34.03
N ARG A 335 22.72 -34.41 -33.90
CA ARG A 335 23.67 -34.63 -35.00
C ARG A 335 23.02 -35.39 -36.16
N LYS A 336 22.14 -36.34 -35.84
CA LYS A 336 21.40 -37.12 -36.85
C LYS A 336 20.25 -36.30 -37.48
N ARG A 337 19.84 -35.19 -36.85
CA ARG A 337 18.71 -34.35 -37.29
C ARG A 337 19.01 -32.84 -37.16
N PRO A 338 19.99 -32.32 -37.91
CA PRO A 338 20.43 -30.92 -37.79
C PRO A 338 19.33 -29.92 -38.20
N ARG A 339 18.46 -30.29 -39.15
CA ARG A 339 17.30 -29.47 -39.54
C ARG A 339 16.30 -29.34 -38.39
N ALA A 340 16.01 -30.43 -37.68
CA ALA A 340 15.11 -30.38 -36.53
C ALA A 340 15.71 -29.54 -35.40
N LEU A 341 17.03 -29.63 -35.16
CA LEU A 341 17.71 -28.79 -34.18
C LEU A 341 17.54 -27.30 -34.49
N ARG A 342 17.70 -26.88 -35.75
CA ARG A 342 17.57 -25.45 -36.13
C ARG A 342 16.18 -24.88 -35.87
N TRP A 343 15.13 -25.70 -36.00
CA TRP A 343 13.76 -25.26 -35.78
C TRP A 343 13.32 -25.38 -34.32
N LEU A 344 13.74 -26.43 -33.61
CA LEU A 344 13.37 -26.61 -32.20
C LEU A 344 14.25 -25.78 -31.25
N SER A 345 15.53 -25.55 -31.57
CA SER A 345 16.44 -24.88 -30.64
C SER A 345 15.98 -23.48 -30.22
N PRO A 346 15.41 -22.62 -31.08
CA PRO A 346 14.93 -21.31 -30.65
C PRO A 346 13.75 -21.42 -29.68
N VAL A 347 12.79 -22.32 -29.97
CA VAL A 347 11.61 -22.55 -29.11
C VAL A 347 12.04 -23.11 -27.75
N LEU A 348 12.92 -24.10 -27.77
CA LEU A 348 13.48 -24.75 -26.60
C LEU A 348 14.30 -23.75 -25.74
N THR A 349 15.07 -22.88 -26.38
CA THR A 349 15.80 -21.79 -25.71
C THR A 349 14.84 -20.80 -25.07
N LEU A 350 13.82 -20.36 -25.80
CA LEU A 350 12.82 -19.42 -25.29
C LEU A 350 12.09 -19.98 -24.07
N LEU A 351 11.66 -21.25 -24.12
CA LEU A 351 11.01 -21.93 -22.99
C LEU A 351 11.94 -22.01 -21.77
N MET A 352 13.20 -22.42 -21.98
CA MET A 352 14.19 -22.51 -20.91
C MET A 352 14.47 -21.13 -20.29
N THR A 353 14.78 -20.12 -21.10
CA THR A 353 15.05 -18.76 -20.63
C THR A 353 13.86 -18.19 -19.89
N THR A 354 12.64 -18.30 -20.44
CA THR A 354 11.42 -17.77 -19.81
C THR A 354 11.16 -18.45 -18.47
N SER A 355 11.35 -19.77 -18.38
CA SER A 355 11.17 -20.52 -17.14
C SER A 355 12.18 -20.12 -16.08
N VAL A 356 13.47 -20.00 -16.43
CA VAL A 356 14.51 -19.57 -15.47
C VAL A 356 14.30 -18.12 -15.05
N CYS A 357 13.95 -17.21 -15.98
CA CYS A 357 13.57 -15.83 -15.67
C CYS A 357 12.40 -15.77 -14.70
N TYR A 358 11.36 -16.57 -14.96
CA TYR A 358 10.18 -16.63 -14.10
C TYR A 358 10.53 -17.15 -12.70
N LEU A 359 11.27 -18.27 -12.61
CA LEU A 359 11.71 -18.84 -11.33
C LEU A 359 12.57 -17.86 -10.54
N PHE A 360 13.47 -17.14 -11.20
CA PHE A 360 14.27 -16.13 -10.53
C PHE A 360 13.40 -15.00 -9.98
N LEU A 361 12.48 -14.48 -10.79
CA LEU A 361 11.57 -13.41 -10.38
C LEU A 361 10.76 -13.80 -9.15
N ILE A 362 10.11 -14.97 -9.12
CA ILE A 362 9.25 -15.35 -7.99
C ILE A 362 10.01 -15.62 -6.68
N HIS A 363 11.32 -15.87 -6.73
CA HIS A 363 12.14 -16.08 -5.51
C HIS A 363 12.85 -14.80 -5.04
N GLN A 364 12.71 -13.69 -5.76
CA GLN A 364 13.21 -12.39 -5.29
C GLN A 364 12.23 -11.78 -4.28
N PRO A 365 12.70 -11.14 -3.20
CA PRO A 365 11.83 -10.46 -2.21
C PRO A 365 10.87 -9.43 -2.84
N ASN A 366 11.28 -8.82 -3.95
CA ASN A 366 10.50 -7.84 -4.71
C ASN A 366 9.86 -8.41 -5.99
N GLY A 367 9.97 -9.72 -6.22
CA GLY A 367 9.51 -10.41 -7.43
C GLY A 367 8.05 -10.15 -7.77
N ALA A 368 7.20 -10.25 -6.76
CA ALA A 368 5.77 -9.97 -6.86
C ALA A 368 5.47 -8.54 -7.36
N LYS A 369 6.19 -7.53 -6.83
CA LYS A 369 6.06 -6.13 -7.24
C LYS A 369 6.52 -5.93 -8.68
N ILE A 370 7.63 -6.57 -9.06
CA ILE A 370 8.16 -6.52 -10.42
C ILE A 370 7.14 -7.10 -11.41
N LEU A 371 6.57 -8.27 -11.10
CA LEU A 371 5.55 -8.91 -11.95
C LEU A 371 4.28 -8.05 -12.09
N ASP A 372 3.80 -7.45 -10.99
CA ASP A 372 2.66 -6.54 -11.03
C ASP A 372 2.94 -5.33 -11.92
N ALA A 373 4.12 -4.73 -11.79
CA ALA A 373 4.50 -3.55 -12.53
C ALA A 373 4.67 -3.84 -14.03
N PHE A 374 5.28 -4.98 -14.38
CA PHE A 374 5.30 -5.48 -15.76
C PHE A 374 3.89 -5.74 -16.30
N GLY A 375 3.03 -6.39 -15.50
CA GLY A 375 1.66 -6.69 -15.90
C GLY A 375 0.80 -5.42 -16.08
N ALA A 376 1.05 -4.37 -15.29
CA ALA A 376 0.43 -3.06 -15.48
C ALA A 376 0.93 -2.39 -16.77
N LYS A 377 2.25 -2.37 -17.00
CA LYS A 377 2.84 -1.77 -18.20
C LYS A 377 2.42 -2.49 -19.48
N TYR A 378 2.35 -3.82 -19.45
CA TYR A 378 1.89 -4.61 -20.59
C TYR A 378 0.42 -4.34 -20.92
N ARG A 379 -0.45 -4.23 -19.90
CA ARG A 379 -1.86 -3.84 -20.11
C ARG A 379 -1.98 -2.44 -20.69
N HIS A 380 -1.21 -1.50 -20.18
CA HIS A 380 -1.16 -0.14 -20.71
C HIS A 380 -0.72 -0.11 -22.18
N TRP A 381 0.34 -0.83 -22.56
CA TRP A 381 0.74 -0.96 -23.97
C TRP A 381 -0.32 -1.64 -24.83
N ALA A 382 -1.00 -2.67 -24.31
CA ALA A 382 -2.09 -3.31 -25.03
C ALA A 382 -3.27 -2.35 -25.26
N GLU A 383 -3.58 -1.49 -24.30
CA GLU A 383 -4.59 -0.43 -24.41
C GLU A 383 -4.18 0.64 -25.44
N GLU A 384 -2.91 1.09 -25.41
CA GLU A 384 -2.34 2.01 -26.41
C GLU A 384 -2.40 1.44 -27.83
N TRP A 385 -2.15 0.14 -28.00
CA TRP A 385 -2.25 -0.50 -29.32
C TRP A 385 -3.69 -0.70 -29.79
N GLN A 386 -4.65 -0.78 -28.85
CA GLN A 386 -6.08 -0.90 -29.16
C GLN A 386 -6.74 0.45 -29.42
N THR A 387 -6.18 1.54 -28.91
CA THR A 387 -6.68 2.89 -29.19
C THR A 387 -6.10 3.36 -30.53
N PRO A 388 -6.91 3.55 -31.59
CA PRO A 388 -6.41 4.13 -32.83
C PRO A 388 -5.84 5.52 -32.53
N PRO A 389 -4.74 5.92 -33.21
CA PRO A 389 -4.14 7.22 -32.98
C PRO A 389 -5.20 8.30 -33.16
N ALA A 390 -5.36 9.15 -32.14
CA ALA A 390 -6.31 10.27 -32.10
C ALA A 390 -5.92 11.41 -33.06
N GLY A 391 -5.59 11.06 -34.30
CA GLY A 391 -5.01 11.94 -35.31
C GLY A 391 -4.99 11.32 -36.70
N GLY A 392 -5.97 10.49 -37.05
CA GLY A 392 -6.24 10.21 -38.47
C GLY A 392 -6.55 11.55 -39.18
N PRO A 393 -6.01 11.79 -40.39
CA PRO A 393 -6.18 13.08 -41.06
C PRO A 393 -7.67 13.37 -41.21
N THR A 394 -8.14 14.46 -40.63
CA THR A 394 -9.41 15.07 -40.98
C THR A 394 -9.43 15.22 -42.49
N ARG A 395 -10.20 14.35 -43.18
CA ARG A 395 -10.49 14.56 -44.59
C ARG A 395 -11.05 15.97 -44.70
N PRO A 396 -10.48 16.86 -45.53
CA PRO A 396 -11.10 18.15 -45.77
C PRO A 396 -12.53 17.90 -46.23
N PRO A 397 -13.51 18.70 -45.78
CA PRO A 397 -14.89 18.54 -46.20
C PRO A 397 -14.93 18.58 -47.73
N LEU A 398 -15.53 17.53 -48.33
CA LEU A 398 -15.79 17.51 -49.75
C LEU A 398 -16.57 18.78 -50.11
N PRO A 399 -16.19 19.51 -51.18
CA PRO A 399 -16.98 20.64 -51.63
C PRO A 399 -18.39 20.13 -51.95
N ARG A 400 -19.40 20.79 -51.39
CA ARG A 400 -20.80 20.58 -51.77
C ARG A 400 -20.91 20.91 -53.26
N SER A 401 -21.10 19.88 -54.08
CA SER A 401 -21.54 20.05 -55.46
C SER A 401 -23.01 20.45 -55.45
N GLY A 402 -23.30 21.68 -55.87
CA GLY A 402 -24.62 22.11 -56.32
C GLY A 402 -25.47 22.85 -55.29
N GLU A 403 -25.26 24.17 -55.22
CA GLU A 403 -26.30 25.18 -55.48
C GLU A 403 -25.73 26.23 -56.43
#